data_AF-A0A0G0WQN4-F1
#
_entry.id   AF-A0A0G0WQN4-F1
#
_cell.length_a   1.000
_cell.length_b   1.000
_cell.length_c   1.000
_cell.angle_alpha   90.00
_cell.angle_beta   90.00
_cell.angle_gamma   90.00
#
_symmetry.space_group_name_H-M   'P 1'
#
loop_
_entity.id
_entity.type
_entity.pdbx_description
1 polymer ?
#
loop_
_entity_poly.entity_id
_entity_poly.type
_entity_poly.pdbx_seq_one_letter_code
_entity_poly.pdbx_strand_id
1 'polypeptide(L)'
;MNFPEKEQEIFQYWEKNRIFEKSTKKSSLGGRFVFFEGPPTANGRPGIHHVLVRSIKDAFLRYKTMRGFLVERKAGWDTHGLPVEIAVEKELGIRSKQDIENYGIAQFNEKAKESVWRHKDEWERLTARTAFWLDLKNPYITYHNSYIESVWWIMKEIWNKKLLQKDFKVVPFCTRCGTALASHEVAQGYESVKENSVYLKFRLKEGQKIGENFITDKNTYILSWTTTPWTLPGNVALAVGEDIDYYIADVEATEFSNLKKGETIIFSKNIKEGTLFDCPVIFGSDGRANVFNEEAGVKKWSKLIIRQIKGKELVGLEYEPLFDIPETQNDKSHKVYAANFVTTEDGTGVVHTAVMYGEDDYNLGNKIGLPKVHTVGEDGKFLPFVLNGLAGLAVKRKDDKTTEEVIIAYLKQHNFFFKEELYTHDYPFCWRCKTPLLYYARKSWFIRMSHLRKELKEANNTVNWIPEHIKQGRFGEWLKEVKDWAISRERYWGTPLPVWECEECKSIETMGSIKELLSRSRTKNKYIVVRHAEATANTEGWISSWPESKKNHLTERGIKQAQIAGKRIAKLKPDLIIASPLERTMQTARIILTDGIKDR
;
A
#
# COMPACT_ATOMS: atom_id res chain seq x y z
N MET A 1 -1.99 -10.80 -54.84
CA MET A 1 -2.25 -9.41 -54.38
C MET A 1 -1.46 -9.23 -53.09
N ASN A 2 -0.51 -8.28 -53.04
CA ASN A 2 0.31 -8.05 -51.84
C ASN A 2 -0.40 -7.04 -50.91
N PHE A 3 -1.14 -7.54 -49.91
CA PHE A 3 -1.90 -6.70 -48.98
C PHE A 3 -1.00 -5.78 -48.12
N PRO A 4 0.12 -6.27 -47.53
CA PRO A 4 1.04 -5.40 -46.79
C PRO A 4 1.53 -4.16 -47.55
N GLU A 5 1.91 -4.29 -48.82
CA GLU A 5 2.36 -3.16 -49.64
C GLU A 5 1.22 -2.17 -49.91
N LYS A 6 0.05 -2.68 -50.29
CA LYS A 6 -1.15 -1.84 -50.51
C LYS A 6 -1.57 -1.06 -49.26
N GLU A 7 -1.46 -1.66 -48.07
CA GLU A 7 -1.76 -0.97 -46.83
C GLU A 7 -0.80 0.22 -46.60
N GLN A 8 0.49 0.05 -46.90
CA GLN A 8 1.47 1.14 -46.79
C GLN A 8 1.14 2.30 -47.74
N GLU A 9 0.76 2.01 -48.98
CA GLU A 9 0.30 3.02 -49.94
C GLU A 9 -0.91 3.82 -49.40
N ILE A 10 -1.88 3.11 -48.81
CA ILE A 10 -3.06 3.73 -48.19
C ILE A 10 -2.67 4.61 -46.99
N PHE A 11 -1.74 4.17 -46.14
CA PHE A 11 -1.28 4.96 -45.00
C PHE A 11 -0.59 6.24 -45.44
N GLN A 12 0.29 6.17 -46.45
CA GLN A 12 0.93 7.35 -47.03
C GLN A 12 -0.11 8.32 -47.62
N TYR A 13 -1.13 7.79 -48.30
CA TYR A 13 -2.24 8.59 -48.81
C TYR A 13 -3.00 9.29 -47.67
N TRP A 14 -3.33 8.58 -46.58
CA TRP A 14 -4.04 9.15 -45.44
C TRP A 14 -3.26 10.26 -44.74
N GLU A 15 -1.95 10.06 -44.56
CA GLU A 15 -1.05 11.04 -43.95
C GLU A 15 -0.89 12.29 -44.81
N LYS A 16 -0.52 12.12 -46.09
CA LYS A 16 -0.35 13.22 -47.05
C LYS A 16 -1.60 14.09 -47.14
N ASN A 17 -2.79 13.47 -47.13
CA ASN A 17 -4.05 14.17 -47.26
C ASN A 17 -4.68 14.57 -45.91
N ARG A 18 -4.01 14.28 -44.78
CA ARG A 18 -4.49 14.57 -43.41
C ARG A 18 -5.91 14.05 -43.16
N ILE A 19 -6.19 12.82 -43.60
CA ILE A 19 -7.55 12.27 -43.61
C ILE A 19 -8.16 12.18 -42.20
N PHE A 20 -7.38 11.75 -41.20
CA PHE A 20 -7.85 11.71 -39.82
C PHE A 20 -8.21 13.11 -39.29
N GLU A 21 -7.32 14.10 -39.46
CA GLU A 21 -7.55 15.47 -39.00
C GLU A 21 -8.75 16.12 -39.72
N LYS A 22 -8.96 15.80 -41.00
CA LYS A 22 -10.16 16.22 -41.72
C LYS A 22 -11.41 15.56 -41.15
N SER A 23 -11.34 14.29 -40.77
CA SER A 23 -12.49 13.57 -40.19
C SER A 23 -12.97 14.16 -38.85
N THR A 24 -12.07 14.74 -38.06
CA THR A 24 -12.37 15.38 -36.78
C THR A 24 -12.71 16.87 -36.89
N LYS A 25 -12.72 17.44 -38.10
CA LYS A 25 -13.08 18.85 -38.36
C LYS A 25 -14.34 19.02 -39.21
N LYS A 26 -14.98 17.92 -39.63
CA LYS A 26 -16.23 17.98 -40.39
C LYS A 26 -17.36 18.52 -39.52
N SER A 27 -18.29 19.26 -40.14
CA SER A 27 -19.56 19.60 -39.50
C SER A 27 -20.29 18.31 -39.10
N SER A 28 -20.87 18.33 -37.91
CA SER A 28 -21.56 17.16 -37.36
C SER A 28 -23.06 17.36 -37.38
N LEU A 29 -23.75 16.38 -37.98
CA LEU A 29 -25.20 16.28 -37.95
C LEU A 29 -25.70 15.52 -36.71
N GLY A 30 -24.87 14.62 -36.16
CA GLY A 30 -25.20 13.77 -35.00
C GLY A 30 -24.73 14.31 -33.64
N GLY A 31 -24.03 15.45 -33.61
CA GLY A 31 -23.40 15.97 -32.39
C GLY A 31 -22.09 15.27 -32.02
N ARG A 32 -21.62 15.44 -30.78
CA ARG A 32 -20.35 14.86 -30.31
C ARG A 32 -20.54 13.45 -29.77
N PHE A 33 -19.62 12.56 -30.12
CA PHE A 33 -19.44 11.27 -29.47
C PHE A 33 -18.10 11.27 -28.75
N VAL A 34 -18.17 11.31 -27.41
CA VAL A 34 -16.98 11.40 -26.56
C VAL A 34 -16.41 10.01 -26.33
N PHE A 35 -15.11 9.86 -26.60
CA PHE A 35 -14.36 8.64 -26.39
C PHE A 35 -13.19 8.92 -25.44
N PHE A 36 -13.05 8.07 -24.43
CA PHE A 36 -11.89 8.08 -23.54
C PHE A 36 -11.02 6.87 -23.83
N GLU A 37 -9.76 7.12 -24.19
CA GLU A 37 -8.78 6.07 -24.31
C GLU A 37 -8.14 5.79 -22.95
N GLY A 38 -8.17 4.52 -22.54
CA GLY A 38 -7.42 4.05 -21.39
C GLY A 38 -5.93 4.23 -21.64
N PRO A 39 -5.20 5.00 -20.81
CA PRO A 39 -3.82 5.37 -21.10
C PRO A 39 -2.88 4.19 -20.86
N PRO A 40 -2.08 3.75 -21.85
CA PRO A 40 -1.00 2.80 -21.61
C PRO A 40 0.20 3.47 -20.92
N THR A 41 1.09 2.64 -20.36
CA THR A 41 2.43 3.06 -19.90
C THR A 41 3.45 2.77 -21.00
N ALA A 42 4.22 3.78 -21.42
CA ALA A 42 5.24 3.65 -22.49
C ALA A 42 6.61 3.13 -22.01
N ASN A 43 6.73 2.75 -20.73
CA ASN A 43 7.93 2.12 -20.19
C ASN A 43 8.05 0.62 -20.57
N GLY A 44 7.01 0.03 -21.15
CA GLY A 44 6.99 -1.34 -21.65
C GLY A 44 6.61 -1.41 -23.13
N ARG A 45 7.04 -2.49 -23.81
CA ARG A 45 6.70 -2.74 -25.21
C ARG A 45 5.22 -3.08 -25.38
N PRO A 46 4.57 -2.69 -26.49
CA PRO A 46 3.20 -3.10 -26.73
C PRO A 46 3.12 -4.59 -27.15
N GLY A 47 2.19 -5.34 -26.58
CA GLY A 47 1.86 -6.72 -26.97
C GLY A 47 0.63 -6.86 -27.88
N ILE A 48 0.39 -8.09 -28.35
CA ILE A 48 -0.73 -8.44 -29.26
C ILE A 48 -2.12 -8.11 -28.69
N HIS A 49 -2.28 -8.18 -27.37
CA HIS A 49 -3.53 -7.83 -26.69
C HIS A 49 -3.93 -6.36 -26.92
N HIS A 50 -2.96 -5.46 -27.13
CA HIS A 50 -3.25 -4.08 -27.49
C HIS A 50 -3.83 -3.93 -28.90
N VAL A 51 -3.40 -4.79 -29.84
CA VAL A 51 -3.92 -4.78 -31.22
C VAL A 51 -5.41 -5.09 -31.20
N LEU A 52 -5.80 -6.18 -30.53
CA LEU A 52 -7.20 -6.60 -30.44
C LEU A 52 -8.10 -5.47 -29.91
N VAL A 53 -7.73 -4.90 -28.76
CA VAL A 53 -8.54 -3.86 -28.10
C VAL A 53 -8.61 -2.58 -28.94
N ARG A 54 -7.50 -2.18 -29.59
CA ARG A 54 -7.45 -0.99 -30.44
C ARG A 54 -8.24 -1.15 -31.74
N SER A 55 -8.22 -2.33 -32.36
CA SER A 55 -9.00 -2.62 -33.56
C SER A 55 -10.50 -2.48 -33.29
N ILE A 56 -10.99 -2.98 -32.15
CA ILE A 56 -12.40 -2.83 -31.75
C ILE A 56 -12.72 -1.35 -31.56
N LYS A 57 -11.92 -0.62 -30.78
CA LYS A 57 -12.11 0.81 -30.54
C LYS A 57 -12.16 1.60 -31.85
N ASP A 58 -11.17 1.42 -32.73
CA ASP A 58 -11.11 2.14 -34.00
C ASP A 58 -12.31 1.87 -34.90
N ALA A 59 -12.74 0.60 -35.00
CA ALA A 59 -13.91 0.22 -35.80
C ALA A 59 -15.18 0.95 -35.36
N PHE A 60 -15.47 0.99 -34.05
CA PHE A 60 -16.62 1.71 -33.52
C PHE A 60 -16.51 3.23 -33.71
N LEU A 61 -15.31 3.80 -33.52
CA LEU A 61 -15.10 5.24 -33.69
C LEU A 61 -15.26 5.67 -35.15
N ARG A 62 -14.74 4.87 -36.11
CA ARG A 62 -14.98 5.08 -37.54
C ARG A 62 -16.45 4.97 -37.87
N TYR A 63 -17.13 3.92 -37.39
CA TYR A 63 -18.57 3.77 -37.58
C TYR A 63 -19.35 5.01 -37.10
N LYS A 64 -19.06 5.52 -35.89
CA LYS A 64 -19.70 6.74 -35.38
C LYS A 64 -19.40 7.96 -36.24
N THR A 65 -18.15 8.13 -36.71
CA THR A 65 -17.80 9.19 -37.65
C THR A 65 -18.60 9.07 -38.96
N MET A 66 -18.76 7.85 -39.50
CA MET A 66 -19.54 7.60 -40.72
C MET A 66 -21.05 7.83 -40.51
N ARG A 67 -21.55 7.68 -39.28
CA ARG A 67 -22.93 8.02 -38.88
C ARG A 67 -23.14 9.52 -38.62
N GLY A 68 -22.16 10.37 -38.91
CA GLY A 68 -22.29 11.83 -38.83
C GLY A 68 -21.94 12.45 -37.47
N PHE A 69 -21.41 11.67 -36.52
CA PHE A 69 -20.95 12.18 -35.22
C PHE A 69 -19.55 12.78 -35.34
N LEU A 70 -19.31 13.85 -34.58
CA LEU A 70 -17.95 14.34 -34.33
C LEU A 70 -17.30 13.46 -33.25
N VAL A 71 -16.23 12.76 -33.63
CA VAL A 71 -15.53 11.81 -32.75
C VAL A 71 -14.09 12.27 -32.55
N GLU A 72 -13.83 12.96 -31.45
CA GLU A 72 -12.46 13.32 -31.05
C GLU A 72 -11.78 12.13 -30.39
N ARG A 73 -10.52 11.90 -30.75
CA ARG A 73 -9.77 10.70 -30.35
C ARG A 73 -8.41 11.16 -29.86
N LYS A 74 -8.24 11.26 -28.55
CA LYS A 74 -7.02 11.78 -27.92
C LYS A 74 -6.29 10.65 -27.22
N ALA A 75 -4.98 10.54 -27.45
CA ALA A 75 -4.15 9.60 -26.71
C ALA A 75 -3.93 10.06 -25.26
N GLY A 76 -3.51 9.12 -24.42
CA GLY A 76 -3.09 9.35 -23.06
C GLY A 76 -1.89 8.49 -22.70
N TRP A 77 -1.08 8.94 -21.75
CA TRP A 77 0.02 8.17 -21.20
C TRP A 77 -0.06 8.15 -19.68
N ASP A 78 -0.12 6.95 -19.12
CA ASP A 78 0.02 6.73 -17.68
C ASP A 78 1.51 6.63 -17.38
N THR A 79 2.01 7.58 -16.61
CA THR A 79 3.45 7.81 -16.45
C THR A 79 3.91 7.72 -15.01
N HIS A 80 3.03 7.45 -14.05
CA HIS A 80 3.37 7.41 -12.63
C HIS A 80 3.33 5.98 -12.08
N GLY A 81 3.84 5.82 -10.85
CA GLY A 81 3.61 4.63 -10.06
C GLY A 81 4.67 3.53 -10.20
N LEU A 82 4.38 2.43 -9.50
CA LEU A 82 5.33 1.36 -9.21
C LEU A 82 5.99 0.71 -10.44
N PRO A 83 5.27 0.45 -11.56
CA PRO A 83 5.91 -0.16 -12.73
C PRO A 83 7.07 0.67 -13.30
N VAL A 84 6.97 2.00 -13.25
CA VAL A 84 8.01 2.92 -13.71
C VAL A 84 9.20 2.90 -12.76
N GLU A 85 8.94 3.03 -11.45
CA GLU A 85 9.99 3.01 -10.44
C GLU A 85 10.75 1.69 -10.44
N ILE A 86 10.08 0.53 -10.53
CA ILE A 86 10.76 -0.78 -10.58
C ILE A 86 11.72 -0.88 -11.77
N ALA A 87 11.35 -0.33 -12.93
CA ALA A 87 12.22 -0.35 -14.10
C ALA A 87 13.49 0.49 -13.89
N VAL A 88 13.36 1.65 -13.23
CA VAL A 88 14.49 2.51 -12.86
C VAL A 88 15.33 1.89 -11.74
N GLU A 89 14.69 1.31 -10.73
CA GLU A 89 15.37 0.62 -9.63
C GLU A 89 16.29 -0.48 -10.17
N LYS A 90 15.79 -1.30 -11.13
CA LYS A 90 16.57 -2.35 -11.77
C LYS A 90 17.77 -1.82 -12.55
N GLU A 91 17.60 -0.72 -13.29
CA GLU A 91 18.67 -0.10 -14.07
C GLU A 91 19.76 0.49 -13.17
N LEU A 92 19.36 1.16 -12.09
CA LEU A 92 20.28 1.78 -11.15
C LEU A 92 20.85 0.79 -10.11
N GLY A 93 20.41 -0.47 -10.13
CA GLY A 93 20.79 -1.48 -9.14
C GLY A 93 20.29 -1.20 -7.72
N ILE A 94 19.27 -0.35 -7.58
CA ILE A 94 18.65 0.05 -6.30
C ILE A 94 17.80 -1.11 -5.75
N ARG A 95 17.95 -1.41 -4.46
CA ARG A 95 17.29 -2.58 -3.83
C ARG A 95 16.37 -2.21 -2.66
N SER A 96 16.49 -1.00 -2.13
CA SER A 96 15.70 -0.51 -1.00
C SER A 96 15.28 0.95 -1.18
N LYS A 97 14.35 1.41 -0.34
CA LYS A 97 13.97 2.83 -0.27
C LYS A 97 15.12 3.72 0.18
N GLN A 98 15.91 3.26 1.15
CA GLN A 98 17.07 4.00 1.65
C GLN A 98 18.08 4.25 0.52
N ASP A 99 18.25 3.31 -0.40
CA ASP A 99 19.12 3.51 -1.57
C ASP A 99 18.60 4.64 -2.47
N ILE A 100 17.27 4.78 -2.65
CA ILE A 100 16.66 5.89 -3.40
C ILE A 100 16.90 7.23 -2.70
N GLU A 101 16.75 7.26 -1.37
CA GLU A 101 16.98 8.47 -0.58
C GLU A 101 18.45 8.89 -0.61
N ASN A 102 19.37 7.92 -0.54
CA ASN A 102 20.82 8.14 -0.65
C ASN A 102 21.22 8.57 -2.07
N TYR A 103 20.58 8.01 -3.10
CA TYR A 103 20.76 8.46 -4.49
C TYR A 103 20.22 9.90 -4.69
N GLY A 104 19.15 10.24 -3.98
CA GLY A 104 18.47 11.53 -4.04
C GLY A 104 17.13 11.42 -4.78
N ILE A 105 16.05 11.74 -4.06
CA ILE A 105 14.67 11.64 -4.54
C ILE A 105 14.44 12.42 -5.84
N ALA A 106 14.99 13.64 -5.94
CA ALA A 106 14.84 14.47 -7.14
C ALA A 106 15.52 13.83 -8.36
N GLN A 107 16.74 13.29 -8.19
CA GLN A 107 17.47 12.62 -9.26
C GLN A 107 16.76 11.34 -9.70
N PHE A 108 16.23 10.57 -8.74
CA PHE A 108 15.44 9.37 -9.03
C PHE A 108 14.17 9.69 -9.82
N ASN A 109 13.45 10.74 -9.45
CA ASN A 109 12.23 11.16 -10.14
C ASN A 109 12.50 11.66 -11.57
N GLU A 110 13.62 12.36 -11.81
CA GLU A 110 14.01 12.73 -13.17
C GLU A 110 14.33 11.48 -14.02
N LYS A 111 15.02 10.49 -13.45
CA LYS A 111 15.25 9.20 -14.13
C LYS A 111 13.94 8.46 -14.44
N ALA A 112 12.99 8.47 -13.51
CA ALA A 112 11.66 7.91 -13.73
C ALA A 112 10.95 8.63 -14.89
N LYS A 113 10.98 9.95 -14.91
CA LYS A 113 10.41 10.77 -15.99
C LYS A 113 11.06 10.56 -17.35
N GLU A 114 12.36 10.29 -17.41
CA GLU A 114 13.04 9.89 -18.65
C GLU A 114 12.59 8.49 -19.10
N SER A 115 12.47 7.55 -18.17
CA SER A 115 12.21 6.13 -18.46
C SER A 115 10.83 5.86 -19.08
N VAL A 116 9.83 6.70 -18.82
CA VAL A 116 8.46 6.47 -19.30
C VAL A 116 8.33 6.56 -20.82
N TRP A 117 9.31 7.12 -21.51
CA TRP A 117 9.28 7.32 -22.96
C TRP A 117 10.05 6.27 -23.77
N ARG A 118 10.68 5.29 -23.12
CA ARG A 118 11.59 4.31 -23.75
C ARG A 118 11.03 3.60 -24.97
N HIS A 119 9.76 3.16 -24.89
CA HIS A 119 9.13 2.41 -25.99
C HIS A 119 8.09 3.23 -26.74
N LYS A 120 8.11 4.57 -26.60
CA LYS A 120 7.16 5.46 -27.27
C LYS A 120 7.11 5.21 -28.78
N ASP A 121 8.25 5.15 -29.44
CA ASP A 121 8.32 4.95 -30.89
C ASP A 121 7.73 3.60 -31.32
N GLU A 122 7.93 2.55 -30.51
CA GLU A 122 7.34 1.22 -30.77
C GLU A 122 5.80 1.27 -30.66
N TRP A 123 5.28 2.01 -29.68
CA TRP A 123 3.85 2.25 -29.52
C TRP A 123 3.25 3.09 -30.66
N GLU A 124 3.92 4.15 -31.08
CA GLU A 124 3.47 4.98 -32.21
C GLU A 124 3.46 4.16 -33.50
N ARG A 125 4.51 3.38 -33.75
CA ARG A 125 4.58 2.45 -34.88
C ARG A 125 3.45 1.43 -34.86
N LEU A 126 3.16 0.82 -33.71
CA LEU A 126 2.04 -0.12 -33.60
C LEU A 126 0.70 0.57 -33.87
N THR A 127 0.48 1.76 -33.29
CA THR A 127 -0.73 2.56 -33.49
C THR A 127 -0.96 2.85 -34.97
N ALA A 128 0.08 3.34 -35.66
CA ALA A 128 0.02 3.61 -37.09
C ALA A 128 -0.23 2.34 -37.90
N ARG A 129 0.51 1.25 -37.63
CA ARG A 129 0.43 -0.01 -38.39
C ARG A 129 -0.91 -0.72 -38.25
N THR A 130 -1.58 -0.57 -37.11
CA THR A 130 -2.92 -1.08 -36.82
C THR A 130 -4.04 -0.16 -37.33
N ALA A 131 -3.69 0.92 -38.02
CA ALA A 131 -4.63 1.92 -38.55
C ALA A 131 -5.51 2.59 -37.48
N PHE A 132 -5.09 2.57 -36.21
CA PHE A 132 -5.85 3.21 -35.14
C PHE A 132 -5.69 4.72 -35.20
N TRP A 133 -6.74 5.42 -35.66
CA TRP A 133 -6.71 6.88 -35.77
C TRP A 133 -6.85 7.53 -34.40
N LEU A 134 -5.74 8.06 -33.89
CA LEU A 134 -5.63 8.65 -32.57
C LEU A 134 -4.69 9.87 -32.61
N ASP A 135 -5.05 10.96 -31.93
CA ASP A 135 -4.18 12.12 -31.79
C ASP A 135 -3.06 11.81 -30.78
N LEU A 136 -1.90 11.46 -31.34
CA LEU A 136 -0.63 11.26 -30.63
C LEU A 136 0.21 12.53 -30.53
N LYS A 137 -0.16 13.61 -31.24
CA LYS A 137 0.56 14.89 -31.21
C LYS A 137 0.23 15.67 -29.94
N ASN A 138 -1.01 15.58 -29.48
CA ASN A 138 -1.48 16.26 -28.27
C ASN A 138 -2.01 15.25 -27.23
N PRO A 139 -1.21 14.30 -26.72
CA PRO A 139 -1.70 13.37 -25.70
C PRO A 139 -1.89 14.09 -24.36
N TYR A 140 -2.76 13.56 -23.49
CA TYR A 140 -2.67 13.90 -22.07
C TYR A 140 -1.60 13.03 -21.39
N ILE A 141 -0.87 13.60 -20.43
CA ILE A 141 0.24 12.90 -19.75
C ILE A 141 0.08 13.14 -18.26
N THR A 142 0.07 12.06 -17.48
CA THR A 142 -0.32 12.12 -16.05
C THR A 142 0.66 12.90 -15.17
N TYR A 143 1.93 13.02 -15.55
CA TYR A 143 2.91 13.84 -14.80
C TYR A 143 2.82 15.34 -15.09
N HIS A 144 2.04 15.80 -16.09
CA HIS A 144 1.93 17.24 -16.33
C HIS A 144 1.22 17.93 -15.16
N ASN A 145 1.72 19.09 -14.75
CA ASN A 145 1.18 19.84 -13.62
C ASN A 145 -0.32 20.14 -13.76
N SER A 146 -0.82 20.43 -14.97
CA SER A 146 -2.25 20.65 -15.19
C SER A 146 -3.11 19.40 -14.93
N TYR A 147 -2.57 18.21 -15.22
CA TYR A 147 -3.24 16.94 -14.91
C TYR A 147 -3.19 16.68 -13.40
N ILE A 148 -2.01 16.85 -12.78
CA ILE A 148 -1.82 16.69 -11.33
C ILE A 148 -2.75 17.64 -10.54
N GLU A 149 -2.87 18.90 -10.96
CA GLU A 149 -3.74 19.87 -10.33
C GLU A 149 -5.22 19.48 -10.44
N SER A 150 -5.63 18.88 -11.56
CA SER A 150 -6.99 18.32 -11.71
C SER A 150 -7.23 17.17 -10.73
N VAL A 151 -6.23 16.32 -10.50
CA VAL A 151 -6.30 15.25 -9.48
C VAL A 151 -6.37 15.87 -8.07
N TRP A 152 -5.62 16.93 -7.80
CA TRP A 152 -5.71 17.65 -6.52
C TRP A 152 -7.09 18.24 -6.27
N TRP A 153 -7.70 18.82 -7.31
CA TRP A 153 -9.08 19.28 -7.24
C TRP A 153 -10.05 18.12 -6.90
N ILE A 154 -9.92 16.95 -7.54
CA ILE A 154 -10.72 15.77 -7.20
C ILE A 154 -10.52 15.37 -5.73
N MET A 155 -9.27 15.37 -5.25
CA MET A 155 -8.97 15.05 -3.85
C MET A 155 -9.59 16.04 -2.87
N LYS A 156 -9.59 17.34 -3.21
CA LYS A 156 -10.25 18.39 -2.43
C LYS A 156 -11.77 18.18 -2.39
N GLU A 157 -12.40 17.80 -3.50
CA GLU A 157 -13.83 17.50 -3.53
C GLU A 157 -14.18 16.28 -2.67
N ILE A 158 -13.35 15.22 -2.71
CA ILE A 158 -13.53 14.03 -1.86
C ILE A 158 -13.38 14.41 -0.38
N TRP A 159 -12.40 15.26 -0.04
CA TRP A 159 -12.21 15.79 1.30
C TRP A 159 -13.41 16.62 1.77
N ASN A 160 -13.90 17.55 0.95
CA ASN A 160 -15.07 18.39 1.26
C ASN A 160 -16.33 17.54 1.52
N LYS A 161 -16.47 16.41 0.81
CA LYS A 161 -17.53 15.41 1.01
C LYS A 161 -17.32 14.50 2.23
N LYS A 162 -16.24 14.69 3.01
CA LYS A 162 -15.88 13.88 4.19
C LYS A 162 -15.69 12.39 3.86
N LEU A 163 -15.25 12.10 2.64
CA LEU A 163 -15.00 10.75 2.14
C LEU A 163 -13.53 10.34 2.26
N LEU A 164 -12.61 11.28 2.45
CA LEU A 164 -11.19 11.00 2.64
C LEU A 164 -10.89 10.80 4.13
N GLN A 165 -10.32 9.66 4.50
CA GLN A 165 -9.95 9.33 5.88
C GLN A 165 -8.57 8.68 5.97
N LYS A 166 -7.93 8.82 7.13
CA LYS A 166 -6.65 8.16 7.45
C LYS A 166 -6.97 6.99 8.39
N ASP A 167 -6.60 5.79 7.99
CA ASP A 167 -6.75 4.58 8.83
C ASP A 167 -5.59 3.63 8.53
N PHE A 168 -5.61 2.39 9.04
CA PHE A 168 -4.59 1.40 8.71
C PHE A 168 -5.06 0.45 7.61
N LYS A 169 -4.09 0.00 6.81
CA LYS A 169 -4.23 -1.13 5.89
C LYS A 169 -3.21 -2.19 6.29
N VAL A 170 -3.66 -3.41 6.54
CA VAL A 170 -2.75 -4.55 6.69
C VAL A 170 -2.19 -4.90 5.32
N VAL A 171 -0.87 -4.88 5.20
CA VAL A 171 -0.15 -5.15 3.95
C VAL A 171 1.05 -6.05 4.20
N PRO A 172 1.41 -6.92 3.23
CA PRO A 172 2.70 -7.60 3.23
C PRO A 172 3.82 -6.57 3.21
N PHE A 173 4.72 -6.63 4.19
CA PHE A 173 5.74 -5.62 4.45
C PHE A 173 7.11 -6.29 4.57
N CYS A 174 8.08 -5.74 3.85
CA CYS A 174 9.47 -6.17 3.93
C CYS A 174 10.22 -5.25 4.89
N THR A 175 10.57 -5.78 6.05
CA THR A 175 11.31 -5.09 7.12
C THR A 175 12.71 -4.67 6.69
N ARG A 176 13.38 -5.47 5.84
CA ARG A 176 14.68 -5.11 5.26
C ARG A 176 14.59 -3.96 4.27
N CYS A 177 13.56 -3.94 3.41
CA CYS A 177 13.41 -2.92 2.37
C CYS A 177 12.66 -1.67 2.86
N GLY A 178 12.02 -1.72 4.03
CA GLY A 178 11.21 -0.64 4.58
C GLY A 178 9.96 -0.31 3.75
N THR A 179 9.40 -1.30 3.04
CA THR A 179 8.29 -1.05 2.12
C THR A 179 7.25 -2.16 2.11
N ALA A 180 6.00 -1.76 1.89
CA ALA A 180 4.93 -2.67 1.56
C ALA A 180 5.11 -3.22 0.13
N LEU A 181 4.66 -4.46 -0.09
CA LEU A 181 4.67 -5.13 -1.39
C LEU A 181 3.25 -5.29 -1.93
N ALA A 182 3.12 -5.22 -3.25
CA ALA A 182 1.86 -5.51 -3.94
C ALA A 182 1.62 -7.02 -4.07
N SER A 183 0.36 -7.44 -4.23
CA SER A 183 0.00 -8.87 -4.32
C SER A 183 0.76 -9.65 -5.41
N HIS A 184 1.06 -9.01 -6.55
CA HIS A 184 1.85 -9.63 -7.63
C HIS A 184 3.34 -9.79 -7.29
N GLU A 185 3.89 -8.92 -6.43
CA GLU A 185 5.26 -9.04 -5.92
C GLU A 185 5.35 -10.14 -4.86
N VAL A 186 4.32 -10.26 -4.02
CA VAL A 186 4.22 -11.30 -2.98
C VAL A 186 4.06 -12.69 -3.62
N ALA A 187 3.24 -12.80 -4.66
CA ALA A 187 3.00 -14.05 -5.38
C ALA A 187 4.28 -14.69 -5.97
N GLN A 188 5.28 -13.87 -6.31
CA GLN A 188 6.58 -14.35 -6.85
C GLN A 188 7.54 -14.86 -5.77
N GLY A 189 7.22 -14.66 -4.49
CA GLY A 189 8.11 -14.93 -3.38
C GLY A 189 7.62 -16.01 -2.42
N TYR A 190 6.55 -16.75 -2.75
CA TYR A 190 6.13 -17.87 -1.91
C TYR A 190 7.18 -18.99 -1.95
N GLU A 191 7.57 -19.44 -0.77
CA GLU A 191 8.44 -20.59 -0.58
C GLU A 191 7.79 -21.50 0.47
N SER A 192 7.84 -22.82 0.24
CA SER A 192 7.38 -23.80 1.21
C SER A 192 8.39 -23.87 2.36
N VAL A 193 7.93 -23.61 3.58
CA VAL A 193 8.76 -23.55 4.78
C VAL A 193 8.20 -24.45 5.87
N LYS A 194 9.11 -24.98 6.68
CA LYS A 194 8.79 -25.78 7.87
C LYS A 194 9.07 -24.94 9.11
N GLU A 195 8.04 -24.65 9.88
CA GLU A 195 8.13 -23.76 11.04
C GLU A 195 7.58 -24.41 12.31
N ASN A 196 8.07 -23.97 13.47
CA ASN A 196 7.52 -24.39 14.76
C ASN A 196 6.19 -23.67 14.97
N SER A 197 5.10 -24.42 14.86
CA SER A 197 3.78 -23.97 15.27
C SER A 197 3.55 -24.32 16.73
N VAL A 198 2.83 -23.45 17.43
CA VAL A 198 2.64 -23.57 18.89
C VAL A 198 1.17 -23.55 19.24
N TYR A 199 0.83 -24.39 20.21
CA TYR A 199 -0.47 -24.44 20.86
C TYR A 199 -0.33 -23.83 22.25
N LEU A 200 -1.31 -23.01 22.62
CA LEU A 200 -1.23 -22.11 23.75
C LEU A 200 -2.43 -22.31 24.67
N LYS A 201 -2.19 -22.18 25.98
CA LYS A 201 -3.19 -22.17 27.04
C LYS A 201 -3.43 -20.73 27.46
N PHE A 202 -4.60 -20.19 27.14
CA PHE A 202 -5.06 -18.90 27.66
C PHE A 202 -5.90 -19.15 28.90
N ARG A 203 -5.44 -18.71 30.08
CA ARG A 203 -6.17 -18.94 31.34
C ARG A 203 -7.39 -18.03 31.41
N LEU A 204 -8.57 -18.60 31.61
CA LEU A 204 -9.79 -17.81 31.82
C LEU A 204 -9.83 -17.25 33.25
N LYS A 205 -10.38 -16.05 33.44
CA LYS A 205 -10.61 -15.51 34.80
C LYS A 205 -11.60 -16.38 35.56
N GLU A 206 -11.43 -16.48 36.87
CA GLU A 206 -12.28 -17.30 37.76
C GLU A 206 -13.72 -16.75 37.88
N GLY A 207 -14.68 -17.64 38.12
CA GLY A 207 -16.06 -17.28 38.47
C GLY A 207 -16.96 -16.92 37.28
N GLN A 208 -16.50 -17.12 36.05
CA GLN A 208 -17.27 -16.84 34.84
C GLN A 208 -18.11 -18.06 34.45
N LYS A 209 -19.38 -17.83 34.11
CA LYS A 209 -20.30 -18.90 33.71
C LYS A 209 -20.15 -19.23 32.23
N ILE A 210 -20.05 -20.52 31.91
CA ILE A 210 -20.09 -21.04 30.54
C ILE A 210 -21.27 -21.99 30.45
N GLY A 211 -22.28 -21.61 29.67
CA GLY A 211 -23.56 -22.31 29.65
C GLY A 211 -24.23 -22.36 31.03
N GLU A 212 -25.04 -23.38 31.27
CA GLU A 212 -25.81 -23.51 32.51
C GLU A 212 -25.02 -24.18 33.65
N ASN A 213 -24.00 -24.98 33.33
CA ASN A 213 -23.46 -25.99 34.27
C ASN A 213 -21.94 -25.93 34.47
N PHE A 214 -21.25 -24.90 34.00
CA PHE A 214 -19.80 -24.77 34.19
C PHE A 214 -19.42 -23.37 34.65
N ILE A 215 -18.53 -23.31 35.64
CA ILE A 215 -17.95 -22.06 36.16
C ILE A 215 -16.44 -22.20 36.05
N THR A 216 -15.79 -21.19 35.46
CA THR A 216 -14.34 -21.16 35.31
C THR A 216 -13.64 -21.10 36.67
N ASP A 217 -12.52 -21.80 36.77
CA ASP A 217 -11.61 -21.77 37.90
C ASP A 217 -10.19 -21.40 37.46
N LYS A 218 -9.25 -21.38 38.42
CA LYS A 218 -7.83 -21.04 38.17
C LYS A 218 -7.10 -21.98 37.21
N ASN A 219 -7.67 -23.14 36.93
CA ASN A 219 -7.10 -24.17 36.06
C ASN A 219 -7.89 -24.34 34.76
N THR A 220 -8.78 -23.39 34.43
CA THR A 220 -9.56 -23.41 33.20
C THR A 220 -8.85 -22.62 32.10
N TYR A 221 -8.59 -23.28 30.98
CA TYR A 221 -7.86 -22.73 29.84
C TYR A 221 -8.64 -22.87 28.55
N ILE A 222 -8.54 -21.88 27.69
CA ILE A 222 -8.97 -21.98 26.29
C ILE A 222 -7.74 -22.15 25.40
N LEU A 223 -7.77 -23.15 24.51
CA LEU A 223 -6.64 -23.49 23.67
C LEU A 223 -6.69 -22.73 22.35
N SER A 224 -5.57 -22.11 21.95
CA SER A 224 -5.40 -21.46 20.65
C SER A 224 -4.17 -22.03 19.96
N TRP A 225 -4.12 -21.92 18.63
CA TRP A 225 -2.96 -22.30 17.82
C TRP A 225 -2.42 -21.10 17.03
N THR A 226 -1.11 -21.08 16.77
CA THR A 226 -0.50 -20.15 15.82
C THR A 226 0.79 -20.69 15.20
N THR A 227 1.03 -20.33 13.94
CA THR A 227 2.32 -20.55 13.26
C THR A 227 3.27 -19.36 13.40
N THR A 228 2.84 -18.25 14.03
CA THR A 228 3.61 -17.01 14.16
C THR A 228 3.74 -16.59 15.63
N PRO A 229 4.57 -17.29 16.45
CA PRO A 229 4.72 -16.98 17.88
C PRO A 229 5.08 -15.52 18.18
N TRP A 230 5.83 -14.86 17.28
CA TRP A 230 6.22 -13.45 17.43
C TRP A 230 5.04 -12.46 17.48
N THR A 231 3.84 -12.87 17.05
CA THR A 231 2.63 -12.05 17.13
C THR A 231 1.96 -12.09 18.51
N LEU A 232 2.32 -13.05 19.38
CA LEU A 232 1.68 -13.26 20.68
C LEU A 232 1.81 -12.09 21.67
N PRO A 233 2.93 -11.34 21.73
CA PRO A 233 2.98 -10.11 22.51
C PRO A 233 1.96 -9.06 22.06
N GLY A 234 1.50 -9.13 20.80
CA GLY A 234 0.44 -8.26 20.27
C GLY A 234 -0.98 -8.80 20.46
N ASN A 235 -1.17 -9.90 21.20
CA ASN A 235 -2.48 -10.47 21.44
C ASN A 235 -3.37 -9.53 22.26
N VAL A 236 -4.60 -9.30 21.80
CA VAL A 236 -5.58 -8.43 22.49
C VAL A 236 -6.97 -9.06 22.61
N ALA A 237 -7.23 -10.16 21.92
CA ALA A 237 -8.49 -10.89 22.00
C ALA A 237 -8.32 -12.36 21.58
N LEU A 238 -9.36 -13.15 21.82
CA LEU A 238 -9.56 -14.47 21.20
C LEU A 238 -10.82 -14.44 20.35
N ALA A 239 -10.78 -15.10 19.19
CA ALA A 239 -11.89 -15.19 18.25
C ALA A 239 -12.43 -16.63 18.19
N VAL A 240 -13.76 -16.78 18.27
CA VAL A 240 -14.49 -18.05 18.19
C VAL A 240 -15.66 -17.96 17.21
N GLY A 241 -16.04 -19.07 16.59
CA GLY A 241 -17.25 -19.12 15.74
C GLY A 241 -18.48 -19.41 16.59
N GLU A 242 -19.53 -18.58 16.48
CA GLU A 242 -20.74 -18.70 17.34
C GLU A 242 -21.46 -20.04 17.21
N ASP A 243 -21.51 -20.57 15.99
CA ASP A 243 -22.21 -21.82 15.65
C ASP A 243 -21.34 -23.07 15.78
N ILE A 244 -20.03 -22.91 15.98
CA ILE A 244 -19.08 -24.01 16.16
C ILE A 244 -19.33 -24.68 17.52
N ASP A 245 -19.29 -26.01 17.53
CA ASP A 245 -19.34 -26.80 18.76
C ASP A 245 -17.95 -26.87 19.41
N TYR A 246 -17.89 -26.64 20.72
CA TYR A 246 -16.67 -26.73 21.52
C TYR A 246 -16.85 -27.76 22.64
N TYR A 247 -15.74 -28.32 23.08
CA TYR A 247 -15.66 -29.17 24.26
C TYR A 247 -15.04 -28.43 25.43
N ILE A 248 -15.62 -28.60 26.61
CA ILE A 248 -14.98 -28.38 27.90
C ILE A 248 -14.50 -29.75 28.37
N ALA A 249 -13.20 -29.94 28.52
CA ALA A 249 -12.61 -31.21 28.90
C ALA A 249 -11.82 -31.10 30.21
N ASP A 250 -12.31 -31.76 31.27
CA ASP A 250 -11.62 -31.83 32.56
C ASP A 250 -10.59 -32.96 32.52
N VAL A 251 -9.34 -32.68 32.88
CA VAL A 251 -8.23 -33.65 32.84
C VAL A 251 -8.19 -34.44 34.15
N GLU A 252 -8.69 -35.69 34.15
CA GLU A 252 -8.65 -36.57 35.33
C GLU A 252 -7.32 -37.32 35.49
N ALA A 253 -6.68 -37.64 34.37
CA ALA A 253 -5.38 -38.29 34.29
C ALA A 253 -4.76 -37.99 32.93
N THR A 254 -3.43 -37.80 32.88
CA THR A 254 -2.71 -37.53 31.63
C THR A 254 -1.26 -37.98 31.72
N GLU A 255 -0.77 -38.59 30.64
CA GLU A 255 0.65 -38.82 30.37
C GLU A 255 1.17 -37.95 29.21
N PHE A 256 0.39 -36.94 28.80
CA PHE A 256 0.76 -35.97 27.77
C PHE A 256 1.53 -34.80 28.37
N SER A 257 2.57 -34.38 27.65
CA SER A 257 3.45 -33.31 28.09
C SER A 257 2.70 -31.98 28.11
N ASN A 258 2.60 -31.38 29.30
CA ASN A 258 2.16 -30.02 29.65
C ASN A 258 0.71 -29.82 30.11
N LEU A 259 -0.12 -30.86 30.13
CA LEU A 259 -1.37 -30.84 30.90
C LEU A 259 -1.16 -31.41 32.30
N LYS A 260 -1.82 -30.83 33.30
CA LYS A 260 -1.82 -31.33 34.68
C LYS A 260 -3.19 -31.88 35.04
N LYS A 261 -3.20 -32.92 35.87
CA LYS A 261 -4.44 -33.41 36.48
C LYS A 261 -5.16 -32.26 37.19
N GLY A 262 -6.44 -32.09 36.92
CA GLY A 262 -7.27 -31.00 37.44
C GLY A 262 -7.25 -29.73 36.59
N GLU A 263 -6.55 -29.70 35.44
CA GLU A 263 -6.76 -28.65 34.44
C GLU A 263 -8.02 -28.94 33.61
N THR A 264 -8.69 -27.87 33.18
CA THR A 264 -9.82 -27.91 32.26
C THR A 264 -9.44 -27.18 30.99
N ILE A 265 -9.64 -27.80 29.82
CA ILE A 265 -9.31 -27.21 28.52
C ILE A 265 -10.54 -27.05 27.62
N ILE A 266 -10.57 -25.95 26.86
CA ILE A 266 -11.62 -25.64 25.90
C ILE A 266 -11.05 -25.61 24.48
N PHE A 267 -11.65 -26.38 23.57
CA PHE A 267 -11.25 -26.48 22.16
C PHE A 267 -12.42 -26.93 21.27
N SER A 268 -12.33 -26.76 19.96
CA SER A 268 -13.37 -27.15 19.01
C SER A 268 -13.61 -28.66 19.02
N LYS A 269 -14.87 -29.06 18.85
CA LYS A 269 -15.28 -30.46 18.72
C LYS A 269 -14.71 -31.12 17.46
N ASN A 270 -14.65 -30.38 16.36
CA ASN A 270 -14.27 -30.89 15.05
C ASN A 270 -12.79 -30.59 14.75
N ILE A 271 -11.88 -31.03 15.63
CA ILE A 271 -10.45 -30.94 15.38
C ILE A 271 -9.98 -32.11 14.52
N LYS A 272 -9.01 -31.86 13.65
CA LYS A 272 -8.34 -32.90 12.88
C LYS A 272 -7.61 -33.86 13.84
N GLU A 273 -7.64 -35.15 13.51
CA GLU A 273 -6.93 -36.17 14.27
C GLU A 273 -5.42 -35.89 14.27
N GLY A 274 -4.76 -36.05 15.42
CA GLY A 274 -3.33 -35.73 15.57
C GLY A 274 -3.02 -34.28 15.97
N THR A 275 -3.99 -33.35 15.85
CA THR A 275 -3.76 -31.91 16.09
C THR A 275 -3.45 -31.62 17.57
N LEU A 276 -4.43 -31.81 18.46
CA LEU A 276 -4.23 -31.60 19.90
C LEU A 276 -3.62 -32.81 20.60
N PHE A 277 -3.99 -34.01 20.14
CA PHE A 277 -3.60 -35.28 20.73
C PHE A 277 -2.98 -36.14 19.64
N ASP A 278 -1.85 -36.78 19.94
CA ASP A 278 -1.09 -37.59 18.98
C ASP A 278 -1.82 -38.89 18.56
N CYS A 279 -3.06 -39.06 19.00
CA CYS A 279 -3.90 -40.23 18.75
C CYS A 279 -5.38 -39.84 18.67
N PRO A 280 -6.21 -40.70 18.06
CA PRO A 280 -7.65 -40.48 17.98
C PRO A 280 -8.27 -40.35 19.37
N VAL A 281 -9.09 -39.31 19.54
CA VAL A 281 -9.92 -39.14 20.73
C VAL A 281 -11.14 -40.04 20.57
N ILE A 282 -11.17 -41.17 21.29
CA ILE A 282 -12.35 -42.05 21.29
C ILE A 282 -13.30 -41.55 22.37
N PHE A 283 -14.40 -40.94 21.95
CA PHE A 283 -15.47 -40.50 22.83
C PHE A 283 -16.33 -41.70 23.24
N GLY A 284 -16.28 -42.08 24.52
CA GLY A 284 -17.21 -43.04 25.12
C GLY A 284 -18.61 -42.45 25.24
N SER A 285 -19.62 -43.31 25.22
CA SER A 285 -21.03 -42.93 25.42
C SER A 285 -21.32 -42.38 26.82
N ASP A 286 -20.38 -42.48 27.76
CA ASP A 286 -20.45 -41.96 29.13
C ASP A 286 -19.81 -40.57 29.30
N GLY A 287 -19.45 -39.90 28.19
CA GLY A 287 -18.82 -38.57 28.21
C GLY A 287 -17.34 -38.60 28.60
N ARG A 288 -16.74 -39.79 28.65
CA ARG A 288 -15.30 -39.97 28.87
C ARG A 288 -14.58 -40.16 27.54
N ALA A 289 -13.50 -39.44 27.32
CA ALA A 289 -12.60 -39.76 26.22
C ALA A 289 -11.37 -40.51 26.72
N ASN A 290 -11.03 -41.60 26.03
CA ASN A 290 -9.75 -42.28 26.14
C ASN A 290 -8.96 -42.01 24.86
N VAL A 291 -7.71 -41.59 25.04
CA VAL A 291 -6.78 -41.29 23.96
C VAL A 291 -5.78 -42.46 23.88
N PHE A 292 -5.78 -43.23 22.79
CA PHE A 292 -5.00 -44.47 22.63
C PHE A 292 -4.00 -44.39 21.48
N ASN A 293 -2.72 -44.69 21.73
CA ASN A 293 -1.70 -44.84 20.67
C ASN A 293 -1.26 -46.31 20.54
N GLU A 294 -1.42 -46.91 19.36
CA GLU A 294 -0.93 -48.27 19.03
C GLU A 294 0.45 -48.27 18.36
N GLU A 295 0.92 -47.15 17.81
CA GLU A 295 2.23 -47.03 17.15
C GLU A 295 3.27 -46.36 18.06
N ALA A 296 3.78 -47.11 19.05
CA ALA A 296 5.09 -46.85 19.72
C ALA A 296 5.41 -47.83 20.87
N GLY A 297 4.56 -48.81 21.20
CA GLY A 297 4.79 -49.66 22.38
C GLY A 297 4.72 -48.92 23.73
N VAL A 298 4.26 -47.65 23.74
CA VAL A 298 4.02 -46.85 24.95
C VAL A 298 2.54 -46.46 24.98
N LYS A 299 1.79 -47.03 25.92
CA LYS A 299 0.36 -46.75 26.15
C LYS A 299 0.19 -45.45 26.95
N LYS A 300 0.34 -44.28 26.31
CA LYS A 300 -0.10 -43.03 26.92
C LYS A 300 -1.62 -42.93 26.88
N TRP A 301 -2.23 -42.56 28.00
CA TRP A 301 -3.67 -42.38 28.11
C TRP A 301 -3.99 -41.04 28.76
N SER A 302 -5.13 -40.49 28.39
CA SER A 302 -5.77 -39.42 29.15
C SER A 302 -7.22 -39.78 29.37
N LYS A 303 -7.72 -39.43 30.55
CA LYS A 303 -9.13 -39.56 30.88
C LYS A 303 -9.69 -38.15 30.98
N LEU A 304 -10.54 -37.80 30.01
CA LEU A 304 -11.19 -36.49 29.94
C LEU A 304 -12.68 -36.63 30.24
N ILE A 305 -13.24 -35.78 31.10
CA ILE A 305 -14.69 -35.62 31.23
C ILE A 305 -15.11 -34.48 30.31
N ILE A 306 -15.99 -34.76 29.35
CA ILE A 306 -16.32 -33.82 28.28
C ILE A 306 -17.74 -33.29 28.41
N ARG A 307 -17.88 -31.99 28.22
CA ARG A 307 -19.15 -31.29 28.04
C ARG A 307 -19.12 -30.56 26.71
N GLN A 308 -20.24 -30.55 26.00
CA GLN A 308 -20.37 -29.82 24.73
C GLN A 308 -21.08 -28.49 24.96
N ILE A 309 -20.55 -27.44 24.34
CA ILE A 309 -21.10 -26.08 24.33
C ILE A 309 -21.05 -25.51 22.92
N LYS A 310 -21.79 -24.44 22.66
CA LYS A 310 -21.68 -23.62 21.44
C LYS A 310 -20.72 -22.46 21.65
N GLY A 311 -20.03 -22.03 20.60
CA GLY A 311 -19.09 -20.91 20.65
C GLY A 311 -19.71 -19.61 21.15
N LYS A 312 -21.01 -19.38 20.91
CA LYS A 312 -21.75 -18.24 21.49
C LYS A 312 -21.68 -18.17 23.03
N GLU A 313 -21.52 -19.31 23.70
CA GLU A 313 -21.44 -19.40 25.17
C GLU A 313 -20.05 -19.01 25.69
N LEU A 314 -19.05 -18.93 24.82
CA LEU A 314 -17.70 -18.46 25.14
C LEU A 314 -17.56 -16.94 24.97
N VAL A 315 -18.45 -16.30 24.21
CA VAL A 315 -18.36 -14.87 23.89
C VAL A 315 -18.51 -14.02 25.16
N GLY A 316 -17.58 -13.09 25.34
CA GLY A 316 -17.53 -12.17 26.49
C GLY A 316 -16.68 -12.66 27.65
N LEU A 317 -16.24 -13.92 27.66
CA LEU A 317 -15.32 -14.43 28.69
C LEU A 317 -14.00 -13.68 28.66
N GLU A 318 -13.50 -13.31 29.83
CA GLU A 318 -12.22 -12.65 30.05
C GLU A 318 -11.11 -13.68 30.35
N TYR A 319 -9.90 -13.39 29.88
CA TYR A 319 -8.73 -14.24 30.09
C TYR A 319 -7.52 -13.43 30.56
N GLU A 320 -6.53 -14.10 31.15
CA GLU A 320 -5.26 -13.50 31.53
C GLU A 320 -4.37 -13.30 30.30
N PRO A 321 -3.80 -12.10 30.07
CA PRO A 321 -2.90 -11.87 28.95
C PRO A 321 -1.67 -12.77 29.02
N LEU A 322 -1.22 -13.27 27.86
CA LEU A 322 0.04 -14.03 27.78
C LEU A 322 1.25 -13.16 28.13
N PHE A 323 1.22 -11.89 27.70
CA PHE A 323 2.26 -10.90 27.94
C PHE A 323 1.60 -9.65 28.52
N ASP A 324 2.05 -9.20 29.68
CA ASP A 324 1.54 -7.99 30.32
C ASP A 324 2.19 -6.74 29.69
N ILE A 325 1.55 -6.20 28.66
CA ILE A 325 1.97 -5.00 27.93
C ILE A 325 0.86 -3.95 28.05
N PRO A 326 1.00 -2.92 28.90
CA PRO A 326 -0.07 -1.94 29.15
C PRO A 326 -0.58 -1.24 27.89
N GLU A 327 0.29 -0.99 26.91
CA GLU A 327 -0.05 -0.30 25.67
C GLU A 327 -1.04 -1.08 24.78
N THR A 328 -1.14 -2.40 24.95
CA THR A 328 -2.08 -3.26 24.19
C THR A 328 -3.38 -3.51 24.96
N GLN A 329 -3.64 -2.79 26.06
CA GLN A 329 -4.78 -3.04 26.94
C GLN A 329 -5.78 -1.87 26.95
N ASN A 330 -7.06 -2.21 26.88
CA ASN A 330 -8.19 -1.33 27.19
C ASN A 330 -9.35 -2.17 27.78
N ASP A 331 -10.49 -1.54 28.11
CA ASP A 331 -11.65 -2.23 28.72
C ASP A 331 -12.25 -3.38 27.89
N LYS A 332 -11.88 -3.46 26.61
CA LYS A 332 -12.33 -4.48 25.65
C LYS A 332 -11.25 -5.53 25.35
N SER A 333 -10.01 -5.32 25.77
CA SER A 333 -8.93 -6.28 25.59
C SER A 333 -9.12 -7.54 26.44
N HIS A 334 -8.48 -8.62 26.01
CA HIS A 334 -8.41 -9.90 26.69
C HIS A 334 -9.77 -10.54 26.98
N LYS A 335 -10.66 -10.45 25.99
CA LYS A 335 -11.95 -11.14 25.97
C LYS A 335 -12.11 -12.00 24.72
N VAL A 336 -13.04 -12.95 24.80
CA VAL A 336 -13.45 -13.81 23.69
C VAL A 336 -14.55 -13.11 22.87
N TYR A 337 -14.39 -13.07 21.54
CA TYR A 337 -15.32 -12.45 20.61
C TYR A 337 -15.77 -13.40 19.51
N ALA A 338 -17.00 -13.19 19.04
CA ALA A 338 -17.55 -13.87 17.88
C ALA A 338 -16.87 -13.42 16.57
N ALA A 339 -16.46 -14.39 15.75
CA ALA A 339 -15.86 -14.18 14.45
C ALA A 339 -16.28 -15.28 13.46
N ASN A 340 -16.66 -14.86 12.26
CA ASN A 340 -17.12 -15.75 11.19
C ASN A 340 -15.99 -16.32 10.32
N PHE A 341 -14.76 -15.84 10.49
CA PHE A 341 -13.57 -16.34 9.78
C PHE A 341 -12.92 -17.55 10.47
N VAL A 342 -13.37 -17.90 11.67
CA VAL A 342 -12.82 -19.04 12.43
C VAL A 342 -13.25 -20.34 11.77
N THR A 343 -12.29 -21.20 11.46
CA THR A 343 -12.51 -22.54 10.90
C THR A 343 -12.09 -23.62 11.89
N THR A 344 -12.48 -24.86 11.61
CA THR A 344 -12.05 -26.04 12.39
C THR A 344 -11.17 -26.99 11.57
N GLU A 345 -10.73 -26.57 10.38
CA GLU A 345 -9.89 -27.39 9.49
C GLU A 345 -8.49 -27.59 10.07
N ASP A 346 -7.94 -26.55 10.70
CA ASP A 346 -6.63 -26.55 11.34
C ASP A 346 -6.68 -25.87 12.72
N GLY A 347 -5.75 -26.24 13.61
CA GLY A 347 -5.63 -25.68 14.95
C GLY A 347 -6.72 -26.12 15.92
N THR A 348 -7.18 -25.21 16.78
CA THR A 348 -8.06 -25.53 17.91
C THR A 348 -9.50 -25.04 17.73
N GLY A 349 -9.80 -24.35 16.62
CA GLY A 349 -11.04 -23.59 16.43
C GLY A 349 -11.15 -22.34 17.32
N VAL A 350 -10.04 -21.88 17.90
CA VAL A 350 -9.93 -20.59 18.58
C VAL A 350 -8.71 -19.87 17.98
N VAL A 351 -8.89 -18.62 17.58
CA VAL A 351 -7.84 -17.83 16.94
C VAL A 351 -7.43 -16.72 17.88
N HIS A 352 -6.14 -16.65 18.21
CA HIS A 352 -5.60 -15.49 18.92
C HIS A 352 -5.58 -14.28 17.98
N THR A 353 -6.00 -13.12 18.48
CA THR A 353 -6.16 -11.92 17.66
C THR A 353 -5.08 -10.89 17.99
N ALA A 354 -4.26 -10.55 16.99
CA ALA A 354 -3.25 -9.50 17.03
C ALA A 354 -3.53 -8.46 15.93
N VAL A 355 -4.32 -7.43 16.31
CA VAL A 355 -4.97 -6.46 15.41
C VAL A 355 -4.03 -5.84 14.37
N MET A 356 -2.76 -5.62 14.70
CA MET A 356 -1.82 -4.93 13.81
C MET A 356 -1.13 -5.84 12.78
N TYR A 357 -1.38 -7.15 12.80
CA TYR A 357 -0.63 -8.14 12.01
C TYR A 357 -1.47 -9.11 11.19
N GLY A 358 -2.81 -8.99 11.19
CA GLY A 358 -3.71 -9.80 10.39
C GLY A 358 -4.89 -8.98 9.85
N GLU A 359 -5.34 -9.24 8.61
CA GLU A 359 -6.46 -8.49 8.01
C GLU A 359 -7.78 -8.77 8.74
N ASP A 360 -8.08 -10.03 9.04
CA ASP A 360 -9.29 -10.43 9.77
C ASP A 360 -9.25 -9.94 11.23
N ASP A 361 -8.10 -10.04 11.89
CA ASP A 361 -7.85 -9.49 13.22
C ASP A 361 -8.09 -7.98 13.25
N TYR A 362 -7.61 -7.26 12.23
CA TYR A 362 -7.79 -5.83 12.09
C TYR A 362 -9.27 -5.45 11.90
N ASN A 363 -9.99 -6.21 11.08
CA ASN A 363 -11.42 -5.99 10.85
C ASN A 363 -12.24 -6.26 12.12
N LEU A 364 -11.94 -7.33 12.86
CA LEU A 364 -12.55 -7.62 14.15
C LEU A 364 -12.22 -6.51 15.17
N GLY A 365 -10.96 -6.10 15.24
CA GLY A 365 -10.50 -5.04 16.11
C GLY A 365 -11.18 -3.70 15.83
N ASN A 366 -11.41 -3.35 14.56
CA ASN A 366 -12.18 -2.19 14.16
C ASN A 366 -13.63 -2.23 14.63
N LYS A 367 -14.30 -3.38 14.43
CA LYS A 367 -15.70 -3.57 14.79
C LYS A 367 -15.92 -3.44 16.30
N ILE A 368 -15.02 -4.02 17.10
CA ILE A 368 -15.13 -4.06 18.56
C ILE A 368 -14.56 -2.80 19.20
N GLY A 369 -13.52 -2.19 18.63
CA GLY A 369 -12.74 -1.12 19.24
C GLY A 369 -11.58 -1.63 20.09
N LEU A 370 -10.90 -2.69 19.62
CA LEU A 370 -9.68 -3.21 20.23
C LEU A 370 -8.48 -2.27 19.98
N PRO A 371 -7.46 -2.28 20.86
CA PRO A 371 -6.32 -1.39 20.72
C PRO A 371 -5.50 -1.70 19.46
N LYS A 372 -5.05 -0.64 18.78
CA LYS A 372 -4.29 -0.68 17.52
C LYS A 372 -2.84 -0.24 17.76
N VAL A 373 -2.10 -1.06 18.51
CA VAL A 373 -0.72 -0.75 18.89
C VAL A 373 0.23 -1.75 18.26
N HIS A 374 1.24 -1.25 17.55
CA HIS A 374 2.33 -2.09 17.07
C HIS A 374 3.25 -2.44 18.23
N THR A 375 3.50 -3.72 18.42
CA THR A 375 4.60 -4.27 19.24
C THR A 375 5.92 -4.39 18.46
N VAL A 376 5.88 -4.26 17.13
CA VAL A 376 7.03 -4.45 16.23
C VAL A 376 7.24 -3.18 15.40
N GLY A 377 8.49 -2.70 15.35
CA GLY A 377 8.89 -1.56 14.53
C GLY A 377 8.95 -1.88 13.03
N GLU A 378 9.08 -0.85 12.20
CA GLU A 378 9.24 -1.01 10.74
C GLU A 378 10.57 -1.69 10.35
N ASP A 379 11.54 -1.75 11.26
CA ASP A 379 12.78 -2.50 11.09
C ASP A 379 12.63 -4.01 11.38
N GLY A 380 11.43 -4.45 11.76
CA GLY A 380 11.13 -5.84 12.08
C GLY A 380 11.63 -6.28 13.45
N LYS A 381 11.89 -5.35 14.37
CA LYS A 381 12.27 -5.67 15.75
C LYS A 381 11.17 -5.31 16.74
N PHE A 382 11.11 -6.02 17.86
CA PHE A 382 10.21 -5.64 18.94
C PHE A 382 10.55 -4.25 19.50
N LEU A 383 9.52 -3.45 19.76
CA LEU A 383 9.67 -2.10 20.31
C LEU A 383 10.15 -2.14 21.77
N PRO A 384 10.74 -1.04 22.28
CA PRO A 384 11.35 -1.01 23.61
C PRO A 384 10.43 -1.37 24.78
N PHE A 385 9.12 -1.12 24.66
CA PHE A 385 8.14 -1.45 25.70
C PHE A 385 7.71 -2.92 25.70
N VAL A 386 8.12 -3.73 24.71
CA VAL A 386 7.87 -5.17 24.68
C VAL A 386 8.95 -5.87 25.50
N LEU A 387 8.72 -5.98 26.81
CA LEU A 387 9.69 -6.49 27.80
C LEU A 387 9.88 -8.03 27.71
N ASN A 388 10.38 -8.64 28.79
CA ASN A 388 10.62 -10.10 28.90
C ASN A 388 11.70 -10.64 27.95
N GLY A 389 12.73 -9.82 27.69
CA GLY A 389 13.86 -10.19 26.84
C GLY A 389 13.58 -10.12 25.33
N LEU A 390 12.40 -9.62 24.93
CA LEU A 390 12.02 -9.51 23.52
C LEU A 390 12.44 -8.17 22.89
N ALA A 391 12.47 -7.08 23.65
CA ALA A 391 12.81 -5.74 23.16
C ALA A 391 14.08 -5.73 22.30
N GLY A 392 13.96 -5.22 21.07
CA GLY A 392 15.06 -5.13 20.11
C GLY A 392 15.42 -6.43 19.37
N LEU A 393 14.81 -7.57 19.70
CA LEU A 393 14.99 -8.80 18.92
C LEU A 393 14.23 -8.73 17.60
N ALA A 394 14.82 -9.28 16.55
CA ALA A 394 14.18 -9.38 15.23
C ALA A 394 13.09 -10.44 15.25
N VAL A 395 11.88 -10.11 14.83
CA VAL A 395 10.69 -10.96 15.05
C VAL A 395 10.64 -12.18 14.14
N LYS A 396 11.22 -12.08 12.95
CA LYS A 396 11.26 -13.17 11.97
C LYS A 396 12.49 -13.07 11.08
N ARG A 397 13.20 -14.18 10.97
CA ARG A 397 14.32 -14.37 10.04
C ARG A 397 14.23 -15.77 9.44
N LYS A 398 14.79 -15.94 8.23
CA LYS A 398 14.67 -17.20 7.48
C LYS A 398 15.31 -18.38 8.22
N ASP A 399 16.52 -18.15 8.74
CA ASP A 399 17.37 -19.19 9.31
C ASP A 399 17.74 -18.94 10.79
N ASP A 400 16.98 -18.07 11.46
CA ASP A 400 17.22 -17.67 12.85
C ASP A 400 15.89 -17.72 13.60
N LYS A 401 15.82 -18.65 14.57
CA LYS A 401 14.66 -18.97 15.41
C LYS A 401 14.83 -18.50 16.85
N THR A 402 15.86 -17.70 17.15
CA THR A 402 16.18 -17.29 18.53
C THR A 402 15.00 -16.57 19.19
N THR A 403 14.28 -15.73 18.45
CA THR A 403 13.11 -15.03 18.99
C THR A 403 11.96 -15.97 19.31
N GLU A 404 11.64 -16.92 18.43
CA GLU A 404 10.64 -17.94 18.71
C GLU A 404 11.03 -18.80 19.93
N GLU A 405 12.31 -19.17 20.08
CA GLU A 405 12.82 -19.91 21.24
C GLU A 405 12.63 -19.15 22.56
N VAL A 406 12.94 -17.84 22.58
CA VAL A 406 12.73 -16.97 23.75
C VAL A 406 11.25 -16.90 24.13
N ILE A 407 10.36 -16.75 23.14
CA ILE A 407 8.91 -16.72 23.35
C ILE A 407 8.42 -18.05 23.93
N ILE A 408 8.83 -19.18 23.34
CA ILE A 408 8.43 -20.51 23.79
C ILE A 408 8.94 -20.78 25.21
N ALA A 409 10.17 -20.40 25.53
CA ALA A 409 10.72 -20.53 26.88
C ALA A 409 9.91 -19.72 27.90
N TYR A 410 9.55 -18.48 27.58
CA TYR A 410 8.69 -17.64 28.41
C TYR A 410 7.32 -18.28 28.65
N LEU A 411 6.67 -18.79 27.59
CA LEU A 411 5.36 -19.45 27.68
C LEU A 411 5.41 -20.74 28.54
N LYS A 412 6.49 -21.52 28.44
CA LYS A 412 6.72 -22.71 29.28
C LYS A 412 6.88 -22.33 30.75
N GLN A 413 7.65 -21.28 31.05
CA GLN A 413 7.86 -20.79 32.41
C GLN A 413 6.56 -20.34 33.09
N HIS A 414 5.62 -19.77 32.34
CA HIS A 414 4.35 -19.24 32.86
C HIS A 414 3.17 -20.22 32.75
N ASN A 415 3.41 -21.48 32.37
CA ASN A 415 2.38 -22.51 32.14
C ASN A 415 1.33 -22.11 31.09
N PHE A 416 1.71 -21.32 30.08
CA PHE A 416 0.87 -20.96 28.94
C PHE A 416 1.16 -21.81 27.69
N PHE A 417 2.21 -22.61 27.70
CA PHE A 417 2.56 -23.50 26.59
C PHE A 417 1.79 -24.83 26.68
N PHE A 418 1.25 -25.31 25.56
CA PHE A 418 0.60 -26.62 25.45
C PHE A 418 1.46 -27.62 24.67
N LYS A 419 1.63 -27.39 23.36
CA LYS A 419 2.34 -28.29 22.43
C LYS A 419 3.07 -27.45 21.39
N GLU A 420 4.14 -28.02 20.84
CA GLU A 420 4.86 -27.50 19.68
C GLU A 420 4.92 -28.60 18.64
N GLU A 421 4.69 -28.25 17.38
CA GLU A 421 4.83 -29.16 16.26
C GLU A 421 5.40 -28.44 15.04
N LEU A 422 6.12 -29.19 14.22
CA LEU A 422 6.61 -28.69 12.95
C LEU A 422 5.49 -28.69 11.91
N TYR A 423 5.13 -27.51 11.43
CA TYR A 423 4.10 -27.31 10.43
C TYR A 423 4.73 -26.83 9.11
N THR A 424 4.32 -27.42 8.00
CA THR A 424 4.78 -27.03 6.66
C THR A 424 3.68 -26.22 5.97
N HIS A 425 4.00 -25.01 5.54
CA HIS A 425 3.10 -24.17 4.75
C HIS A 425 3.86 -23.32 3.72
N ASP A 426 3.12 -22.64 2.86
CA ASP A 426 3.68 -21.64 1.95
C ASP A 426 3.73 -20.27 2.66
N TYR A 427 4.94 -19.74 2.83
CA TYR A 427 5.16 -18.44 3.46
C TYR A 427 5.66 -17.42 2.44
N PRO A 428 5.20 -16.15 2.50
CA PRO A 428 5.62 -15.12 1.56
C PRO A 428 6.98 -14.52 1.92
N PHE A 429 7.93 -14.56 0.98
CA PHE A 429 9.21 -13.86 1.06
C PHE A 429 9.28 -12.67 0.10
N CYS A 430 10.11 -11.69 0.43
CA CYS A 430 10.38 -10.58 -0.48
C CYS A 430 11.04 -11.10 -1.75
N TRP A 431 10.42 -10.86 -2.91
CA TRP A 431 10.94 -11.29 -4.21
C TRP A 431 12.34 -10.74 -4.52
N ARG A 432 12.72 -9.60 -3.92
CA ARG A 432 14.01 -8.91 -4.13
C ARG A 432 15.11 -9.46 -3.24
N CYS A 433 14.83 -9.57 -1.94
CA CYS A 433 15.85 -9.74 -0.92
C CYS A 433 15.70 -11.02 -0.10
N LYS A 434 14.67 -11.83 -0.38
CA LYS A 434 14.38 -13.12 0.25
C LYS A 434 14.19 -13.05 1.77
N THR A 435 13.88 -11.86 2.29
CA THR A 435 13.49 -11.66 3.69
C THR A 435 12.04 -12.10 3.87
N PRO A 436 11.68 -12.82 4.95
CA PRO A 436 10.28 -13.14 5.27
C PRO A 436 9.44 -11.86 5.33
N LEU A 437 8.28 -11.83 4.69
CA LEU A 437 7.37 -10.69 4.80
C LEU A 437 6.57 -10.78 6.09
N LEU A 438 6.24 -9.63 6.68
CA LEU A 438 5.29 -9.53 7.77
C LEU A 438 3.98 -8.97 7.23
N TYR A 439 2.84 -9.52 7.62
CA TYR A 439 1.60 -8.76 7.52
C TYR A 439 1.64 -7.67 8.58
N TYR A 440 1.54 -6.42 8.14
CA TYR A 440 1.77 -5.26 8.98
C TYR A 440 0.77 -4.16 8.65
N ALA A 441 0.01 -3.71 9.65
CA ALA A 441 -0.92 -2.60 9.53
C ALA A 441 -0.15 -1.29 9.31
N ARG A 442 -0.31 -0.64 8.15
CA ARG A 442 0.33 0.64 7.87
C ARG A 442 -0.68 1.75 7.67
N LYS A 443 -0.35 2.95 8.12
CA LYS A 443 -1.20 4.13 7.92
C LYS A 443 -1.38 4.36 6.42
N SER A 444 -2.64 4.45 5.99
CA SER A 444 -3.01 4.73 4.61
C SER A 444 -4.16 5.72 4.55
N TRP A 445 -4.22 6.45 3.44
CA TRP A 445 -5.37 7.27 3.11
C TRP A 445 -6.37 6.46 2.32
N PHE A 446 -7.62 6.48 2.76
CA PHE A 446 -8.73 5.77 2.17
C PHE A 446 -9.79 6.74 1.66
N ILE A 447 -10.40 6.38 0.53
CA ILE A 447 -11.69 6.93 0.11
C ILE A 447 -12.77 5.97 0.61
N ARG A 448 -13.78 6.51 1.31
CA ARG A 448 -14.93 5.79 1.87
C ARG A 448 -15.91 5.31 0.81
N MET A 449 -15.45 4.45 -0.11
CA MET A 449 -16.23 3.93 -1.23
C MET A 449 -17.45 3.11 -0.75
N SER A 450 -17.35 2.47 0.42
CA SER A 450 -18.47 1.77 1.07
C SER A 450 -19.70 2.67 1.26
N HIS A 451 -19.49 3.95 1.52
CA HIS A 451 -20.56 4.93 1.73
C HIS A 451 -21.23 5.37 0.43
N LEU A 452 -20.58 5.12 -0.71
CA LEU A 452 -21.09 5.44 -2.05
C LEU A 452 -21.73 4.23 -2.75
N ARG A 453 -21.90 3.12 -2.04
CA ARG A 453 -22.32 1.84 -2.63
C ARG A 453 -23.63 1.97 -3.42
N LYS A 454 -24.60 2.71 -2.86
CA LYS A 454 -25.91 2.89 -3.49
C LYS A 454 -25.77 3.70 -4.79
N GLU A 455 -25.08 4.83 -4.72
CA GLU A 455 -24.84 5.74 -5.84
C GLU A 455 -24.05 5.07 -6.96
N LEU A 456 -23.04 4.27 -6.61
CA LEU A 456 -22.25 3.51 -7.59
C LEU A 456 -23.09 2.47 -8.31
N LYS A 457 -23.99 1.78 -7.61
CA LYS A 457 -24.92 0.82 -8.22
C LYS A 457 -25.94 1.51 -9.12
N GLU A 458 -26.50 2.64 -8.68
CA GLU A 458 -27.42 3.45 -9.47
C GLU A 458 -26.76 3.96 -10.75
N ALA A 459 -25.54 4.50 -10.65
CA ALA A 459 -24.75 4.91 -11.82
C ALA A 459 -24.41 3.73 -12.74
N ASN A 460 -24.04 2.57 -12.20
CA ASN A 460 -23.78 1.37 -12.99
C ASN A 460 -25.01 0.92 -13.79
N ASN A 461 -26.22 1.07 -13.23
CA ASN A 461 -27.45 0.70 -13.91
C ASN A 461 -27.71 1.56 -15.16
N THR A 462 -27.28 2.83 -15.17
CA THR A 462 -27.41 3.72 -16.33
C THR A 462 -26.40 3.43 -17.44
N VAL A 463 -25.34 2.66 -17.16
CA VAL A 463 -24.31 2.32 -18.16
C VAL A 463 -24.82 1.21 -19.08
N ASN A 464 -24.59 1.36 -20.38
CA ASN A 464 -24.84 0.27 -21.33
C ASN A 464 -23.62 -0.64 -21.43
N TRP A 465 -23.68 -1.82 -20.81
CA TRP A 465 -22.57 -2.79 -20.82
C TRP A 465 -22.69 -3.75 -21.99
N ILE A 466 -21.55 -4.05 -22.62
CA ILE A 466 -21.45 -5.06 -23.66
C ILE A 466 -20.32 -6.02 -23.28
N PRO A 467 -20.61 -7.31 -23.00
CA PRO A 467 -21.95 -7.92 -22.93
C PRO A 467 -22.73 -7.53 -21.67
N GLU A 468 -24.06 -7.60 -21.76
CA GLU A 468 -24.98 -7.06 -20.73
C GLU A 468 -24.81 -7.72 -19.35
N HIS A 469 -24.53 -9.03 -19.30
CA HIS A 469 -24.38 -9.77 -18.06
C HIS A 469 -23.23 -9.26 -17.16
N ILE A 470 -22.27 -8.48 -17.68
CA ILE A 470 -21.20 -7.87 -16.87
C ILE A 470 -21.77 -6.83 -15.90
N LYS A 471 -22.84 -6.12 -16.29
CA LYS A 471 -23.50 -5.07 -15.49
C LYS A 471 -23.93 -5.59 -14.13
N GLN A 472 -24.68 -6.69 -14.11
CA GLN A 472 -25.22 -7.29 -12.89
C GLN A 472 -24.33 -8.41 -12.34
N GLY A 473 -23.57 -9.10 -13.21
CA GLY A 473 -22.60 -10.12 -12.83
C GLY A 473 -21.31 -9.52 -12.31
N ARG A 474 -20.19 -9.74 -13.00
CA ARG A 474 -18.84 -9.43 -12.47
C ARG A 474 -18.70 -8.04 -11.84
N PHE A 475 -19.20 -6.98 -12.50
CA PHE A 475 -19.07 -5.62 -11.97
C PHE A 475 -20.14 -5.29 -10.91
N GLY A 476 -21.38 -5.76 -11.14
CA GLY A 476 -22.49 -5.57 -10.20
C GLY A 476 -22.26 -6.25 -8.85
N GLU A 477 -21.83 -7.52 -8.85
CA GLU A 477 -21.45 -8.26 -7.64
C GLU A 477 -20.27 -7.59 -6.92
N TRP A 478 -19.26 -7.12 -7.66
CA TRP A 478 -18.14 -6.38 -7.06
C TRP A 478 -18.60 -5.10 -6.34
N LEU A 479 -19.57 -4.38 -6.90
CA LEU A 479 -20.14 -3.19 -6.28
C LEU A 479 -20.97 -3.50 -5.02
N LYS A 480 -21.55 -4.70 -4.88
CA LYS A 480 -22.30 -5.07 -3.65
C LYS A 480 -21.39 -5.10 -2.42
N GLU A 481 -20.16 -5.58 -2.60
CA GLU A 481 -19.15 -5.70 -1.55
C GLU A 481 -18.05 -4.64 -1.68
N VAL A 482 -18.37 -3.47 -2.25
CA VAL A 482 -17.37 -2.40 -2.43
C VAL A 482 -16.74 -2.03 -1.08
N LYS A 483 -15.42 -2.17 -1.02
CA LYS A 483 -14.57 -1.85 0.12
C LYS A 483 -13.99 -0.45 -0.03
N ASP A 484 -13.60 0.18 1.08
CA ASP A 484 -12.92 1.47 1.06
C ASP A 484 -11.59 1.38 0.30
N TRP A 485 -11.32 2.41 -0.51
CA TRP A 485 -10.21 2.38 -1.44
C TRP A 485 -8.97 3.04 -0.83
N ALA A 486 -7.97 2.23 -0.49
CA ALA A 486 -6.64 2.71 -0.10
C ALA A 486 -5.90 3.35 -1.28
N ILE A 487 -5.76 4.67 -1.24
CA ILE A 487 -5.15 5.48 -2.31
C ILE A 487 -3.72 5.90 -2.04
N SER A 488 -3.28 6.00 -0.78
CA SER A 488 -1.90 6.41 -0.50
C SER A 488 -0.91 5.30 -0.84
N ARG A 489 0.25 5.69 -1.35
CA ARG A 489 1.41 4.82 -1.54
C ARG A 489 2.62 5.57 -1.04
N GLU A 490 3.51 4.88 -0.34
CA GLU A 490 4.75 5.48 0.15
C GLU A 490 5.86 5.26 -0.88
N ARG A 491 5.80 6.02 -1.96
CA ARG A 491 6.68 5.94 -3.12
C ARG A 491 7.04 7.35 -3.57
N TYR A 492 7.98 7.50 -4.50
CA TYR A 492 8.60 8.79 -4.81
C TYR A 492 8.11 9.42 -6.12
N TRP A 493 7.77 8.58 -7.11
CA TRP A 493 7.32 8.97 -8.44
C TRP A 493 5.81 8.79 -8.61
N GLY A 494 5.05 9.86 -8.34
CA GLY A 494 3.60 9.89 -8.46
C GLY A 494 3.02 11.26 -8.17
N THR A 495 1.70 11.37 -8.33
CA THR A 495 0.97 12.56 -7.88
C THR A 495 0.99 12.64 -6.34
N PRO A 496 1.55 13.70 -5.74
CA PRO A 496 1.53 13.84 -4.29
C PRO A 496 0.09 13.97 -3.78
N LEU A 497 -0.19 13.36 -2.63
CA LEU A 497 -1.46 13.61 -1.92
C LEU A 497 -1.44 15.05 -1.41
N PRO A 498 -2.43 15.88 -1.76
CA PRO A 498 -2.42 17.29 -1.37
C PRO A 498 -2.98 17.47 0.04
N VAL A 499 -2.39 16.79 1.02
CA VAL A 499 -2.81 16.81 2.41
C VAL A 499 -1.69 17.41 3.26
N TRP A 500 -2.03 18.41 4.08
CA TRP A 500 -1.14 19.04 5.05
C TRP A 500 -1.65 18.78 6.45
N GLU A 501 -0.74 18.43 7.37
CA GLU A 501 -1.02 18.20 8.78
C GLU A 501 -0.23 19.22 9.61
N CYS A 502 -0.91 19.95 10.50
CA CYS A 502 -0.26 20.90 11.41
C CYS A 502 0.51 20.13 12.49
N GLU A 503 1.80 20.43 12.68
CA GLU A 503 2.64 19.75 13.67
C GLU A 503 2.16 19.98 15.11
N GLU A 504 1.63 21.17 15.40
CA GLU A 504 1.20 21.61 16.74
C GLU A 504 -0.19 21.07 17.10
N CYS A 505 -1.22 21.41 16.30
CA CYS A 505 -2.61 21.09 16.65
C CYS A 505 -3.18 19.85 15.93
N LYS A 506 -2.38 19.17 15.09
CA LYS A 506 -2.76 17.98 14.31
C LYS A 506 -3.97 18.18 13.38
N SER A 507 -4.35 19.44 13.12
CA SER A 507 -5.38 19.73 12.12
C SER A 507 -4.90 19.33 10.73
N ILE A 508 -5.82 18.81 9.94
CA ILE A 508 -5.55 18.34 8.57
C ILE A 508 -6.30 19.22 7.60
N GLU A 509 -5.61 19.67 6.56
CA GLU A 509 -6.19 20.42 5.45
C GLU A 509 -5.79 19.79 4.11
N THR A 510 -6.59 20.04 3.07
CA THR A 510 -6.26 19.65 1.69
C THR A 510 -6.20 20.84 0.76
N MET A 511 -5.34 20.78 -0.26
CA MET A 511 -5.23 21.81 -1.30
C MET A 511 -5.82 21.30 -2.61
N GLY A 512 -6.69 22.08 -3.24
CA GLY A 512 -7.30 21.76 -4.53
C GLY A 512 -6.59 22.36 -5.73
N SER A 513 -5.63 23.27 -5.53
CA SER A 513 -4.91 23.93 -6.63
C SER A 513 -3.52 24.44 -6.21
N ILE A 514 -2.67 24.69 -7.19
CA ILE A 514 -1.38 25.37 -7.00
C ILE A 514 -1.61 26.79 -6.47
N LYS A 515 -2.65 27.48 -6.96
CA LYS A 515 -3.04 28.82 -6.48
C LYS A 515 -3.39 28.81 -4.99
N GLU A 516 -4.19 27.84 -4.54
CA GLU A 516 -4.54 27.69 -3.11
C GLU A 516 -3.28 27.42 -2.28
N LEU A 517 -2.42 26.50 -2.72
CA LEU A 517 -1.15 26.22 -2.06
C LEU A 517 -0.27 27.47 -1.92
N LEU A 518 -0.10 28.25 -2.99
CA LEU A 518 0.69 29.48 -2.97
C LEU A 518 0.09 30.55 -2.05
N SER A 519 -1.24 30.65 -1.95
CA SER A 519 -1.89 31.59 -1.03
C SER A 519 -1.67 31.27 0.45
N ARG A 520 -1.43 30.00 0.78
CA ARG A 520 -1.11 29.52 2.12
C ARG A 520 0.40 29.54 2.42
N SER A 521 1.22 29.53 1.38
CA SER A 521 2.67 29.61 1.50
C SER A 521 3.09 31.02 1.87
N ARG A 522 3.79 31.15 3.01
CA ARG A 522 4.53 32.38 3.33
C ARG A 522 5.94 32.22 2.79
N THR A 523 6.21 32.77 1.60
CA THR A 523 7.58 32.79 1.09
C THR A 523 8.42 33.67 2.02
N LYS A 524 9.36 33.07 2.77
CA LYS A 524 10.34 33.85 3.54
C LYS A 524 11.42 34.48 2.64
N ASN A 525 11.45 34.08 1.36
CA ASN A 525 12.41 34.57 0.38
C ASN A 525 12.19 36.05 0.09
N LYS A 526 13.25 36.84 0.19
CA LYS A 526 13.27 38.23 -0.27
C LYS A 526 13.98 38.28 -1.61
N TYR A 527 13.27 38.69 -2.65
CA TYR A 527 13.84 38.87 -3.98
C TYR A 527 14.29 40.32 -4.15
N ILE A 528 15.55 40.51 -4.54
CA ILE A 528 16.12 41.81 -4.85
C ILE A 528 16.40 41.82 -6.35
N VAL A 529 15.68 42.66 -7.09
CA VAL A 529 15.87 42.78 -8.54
C VAL A 529 16.88 43.90 -8.81
N VAL A 530 17.95 43.56 -9.52
CA VAL A 530 19.02 44.50 -9.87
C VAL A 530 19.11 44.60 -11.39
N ARG A 531 18.98 45.81 -11.91
CA ARG A 531 19.27 46.09 -13.32
C ARG A 531 20.78 46.00 -13.55
N HIS A 532 21.21 45.47 -14.69
CA HIS A 532 22.62 45.53 -15.06
C HIS A 532 23.11 46.98 -15.07
N ALA A 533 24.38 47.18 -14.72
CA ALA A 533 25.00 48.50 -14.78
C ALA A 533 25.18 48.97 -16.22
N GLU A 534 25.52 50.25 -16.40
CA GLU A 534 25.71 50.87 -17.72
C GLU A 534 26.69 50.05 -18.58
N ALA A 535 26.25 49.67 -19.78
CA ALA A 535 27.01 48.90 -20.75
C ALA A 535 27.21 49.70 -22.04
N THR A 536 28.11 49.27 -22.91
CA THR A 536 28.41 49.96 -24.18
C THR A 536 27.17 50.17 -25.05
N ALA A 537 26.23 49.24 -25.04
CA ALA A 537 24.95 49.41 -25.73
C ALA A 537 24.13 50.60 -25.23
N ASN A 538 24.25 50.95 -23.95
CA ASN A 538 23.56 52.10 -23.37
C ASN A 538 24.15 53.43 -23.84
N THR A 539 25.48 53.49 -24.03
CA THR A 539 26.18 54.71 -24.47
C THR A 539 26.19 54.87 -25.99
N GLU A 540 26.27 53.77 -26.72
CA GLU A 540 26.31 53.74 -28.19
C GLU A 540 24.91 53.71 -28.83
N GLY A 541 23.84 53.57 -28.04
CA GLY A 541 22.46 53.71 -28.51
C GLY A 541 21.92 52.52 -29.32
N TRP A 542 22.25 51.27 -28.94
CA TRP A 542 21.72 50.08 -29.61
C TRP A 542 21.12 49.07 -28.63
N ILE A 543 20.28 48.16 -29.13
CA ILE A 543 19.55 47.17 -28.32
C ILE A 543 20.30 45.84 -28.34
N SER A 544 20.59 45.30 -27.15
CA SER A 544 21.25 44.00 -26.98
C SER A 544 20.27 42.98 -26.38
N SER A 545 19.89 41.99 -27.19
CA SER A 545 19.05 40.85 -26.82
C SER A 545 19.83 39.54 -26.93
N TRP A 546 19.32 38.47 -26.30
CA TRP A 546 19.87 37.13 -26.49
C TRP A 546 19.38 36.54 -27.84
N PRO A 547 20.23 35.83 -28.60
CA PRO A 547 21.68 35.68 -28.41
C PRO A 547 22.43 36.97 -28.74
N GLU A 548 23.50 37.30 -27.99
CA GLU A 548 24.26 38.54 -28.21
C GLU A 548 24.99 38.50 -29.56
N SER A 549 24.64 39.43 -30.45
CA SER A 549 25.27 39.59 -31.76
C SER A 549 26.53 40.47 -31.74
N LYS A 550 26.66 41.33 -30.72
CA LYS A 550 27.80 42.24 -30.49
C LYS A 550 28.18 42.22 -29.01
N LYS A 551 29.48 42.29 -28.71
CA LYS A 551 29.99 42.37 -27.34
C LYS A 551 29.40 43.59 -26.61
N ASN A 552 28.90 43.36 -25.40
CA ASN A 552 28.20 44.37 -24.63
C ASN A 552 28.67 44.31 -23.17
N HIS A 553 29.89 44.82 -22.96
CA HIS A 553 30.52 44.89 -21.65
C HIS A 553 30.13 46.17 -20.91
N LEU A 554 30.37 46.18 -19.60
CA LEU A 554 30.17 47.35 -18.76
C LEU A 554 31.16 48.47 -19.11
N THR A 555 30.68 49.71 -19.13
CA THR A 555 31.55 50.89 -19.21
C THR A 555 32.29 51.10 -17.89
N GLU A 556 33.32 51.94 -17.85
CA GLU A 556 33.99 52.30 -16.58
C GLU A 556 32.99 52.86 -15.54
N ARG A 557 32.01 53.63 -16.01
CA ARG A 557 30.91 54.13 -15.19
C ARG A 557 29.99 53.00 -14.73
N GLY A 558 29.69 52.04 -15.60
CA GLY A 558 28.96 50.81 -15.26
C GLY A 558 29.65 49.97 -14.20
N ILE A 559 30.97 49.83 -14.27
CA ILE A 559 31.76 49.14 -13.23
C ILE A 559 31.53 49.83 -11.89
N LYS A 560 31.74 51.16 -11.79
CA LYS A 560 31.50 51.93 -10.54
C LYS A 560 30.06 51.78 -10.02
N GLN A 561 29.07 51.80 -10.90
CA GLN A 561 27.66 51.58 -10.54
C GLN A 561 27.45 50.18 -9.92
N ALA A 562 28.02 49.14 -10.53
CA ALA A 562 27.92 47.77 -10.01
C ALA A 562 28.59 47.64 -8.63
N GLN A 563 29.71 48.31 -8.38
CA GLN A 563 30.38 48.31 -7.07
C GLN A 563 29.53 48.98 -5.99
N ILE A 564 28.90 50.13 -6.31
CA ILE A 564 28.01 50.83 -5.38
C ILE A 564 26.78 49.96 -5.07
N ALA A 565 26.20 49.32 -6.09
CA ALA A 565 25.11 48.37 -5.91
C ALA A 565 25.55 47.19 -5.03
N GLY A 566 26.75 46.65 -5.27
CA GLY A 566 27.37 45.58 -4.49
C GLY A 566 27.41 45.90 -2.99
N LYS A 567 27.94 47.07 -2.62
CA LYS A 567 27.99 47.53 -1.21
C LYS A 567 26.61 47.66 -0.55
N ARG A 568 25.57 48.00 -1.32
CA ARG A 568 24.20 48.09 -0.79
C ARG A 568 23.57 46.72 -0.63
N ILE A 569 23.74 45.85 -1.62
CA ILE A 569 23.20 44.48 -1.65
C ILE A 569 23.88 43.61 -0.58
N ALA A 570 25.17 43.81 -0.33
CA ALA A 570 25.93 43.16 0.74
C ALA A 570 25.24 43.24 2.11
N LYS A 571 24.66 44.41 2.44
CA LYS A 571 23.95 44.64 3.71
C LYS A 571 22.71 43.76 3.87
N LEU A 572 22.13 43.31 2.75
CA LEU A 572 20.96 42.45 2.71
C LEU A 572 21.31 40.97 2.81
N LYS A 573 22.61 40.62 2.79
CA LYS A 573 23.15 39.26 2.94
C LYS A 573 22.45 38.24 2.03
N PRO A 574 22.48 38.42 0.69
CA PRO A 574 21.85 37.49 -0.22
C PRO A 574 22.56 36.12 -0.20
N ASP A 575 21.78 35.04 -0.17
CA ASP A 575 22.31 33.67 -0.23
C ASP A 575 22.61 33.20 -1.66
N LEU A 576 21.98 33.82 -2.67
CA LEU A 576 22.12 33.46 -4.08
C LEU A 576 22.01 34.70 -4.98
N ILE A 577 22.90 34.80 -5.98
CA ILE A 577 22.81 35.78 -7.06
C ILE A 577 22.61 35.04 -8.39
N ILE A 578 21.51 35.31 -9.08
CA ILE A 578 21.21 34.75 -10.40
C ILE A 578 21.33 35.87 -11.43
N ALA A 579 22.05 35.62 -12.52
CA ALA A 579 22.21 36.57 -13.61
C ALA A 579 21.81 35.94 -14.95
N SER A 580 21.26 36.78 -15.83
CA SER A 580 21.08 36.43 -17.24
C SER A 580 22.43 36.10 -17.90
N PRO A 581 22.50 35.20 -18.89
CA PRO A 581 23.75 34.80 -19.53
C PRO A 581 24.38 35.90 -20.43
N LEU A 582 23.82 37.12 -20.45
CA LEU A 582 24.35 38.25 -21.21
C LEU A 582 25.62 38.79 -20.53
N GLU A 583 26.59 39.25 -21.32
CA GLU A 583 27.91 39.65 -20.83
C GLU A 583 27.82 40.74 -19.74
N ARG A 584 27.08 41.82 -19.97
CA ARG A 584 26.86 42.91 -18.98
C ARG A 584 26.20 42.46 -17.68
N THR A 585 25.26 41.50 -17.73
CA THR A 585 24.55 41.03 -16.53
C THR A 585 25.46 40.15 -15.69
N MET A 586 26.26 39.31 -16.36
CA MET A 586 27.29 38.50 -15.70
C MET A 586 28.38 39.37 -15.07
N GLN A 587 28.86 40.40 -15.78
CA GLN A 587 29.85 41.34 -15.23
C GLN A 587 29.30 42.11 -14.02
N THR A 588 28.05 42.59 -14.10
CA THR A 588 27.40 43.29 -12.97
C THR A 588 27.29 42.36 -11.76
N ALA A 589 26.83 41.12 -11.95
CA ALA A 589 26.67 40.14 -10.88
C ALA A 589 28.01 39.75 -10.24
N ARG A 590 29.06 39.55 -11.06
CA ARG A 590 30.42 39.26 -10.56
C ARG A 590 30.95 40.40 -9.71
N ILE A 591 30.81 41.64 -10.14
CA ILE A 591 31.27 42.80 -9.35
C ILE A 591 30.51 42.91 -8.03
N ILE A 592 29.19 42.70 -8.05
CA ILE A 592 28.36 42.68 -6.84
C ILE A 592 28.82 41.60 -5.86
N LEU A 593 29.19 40.42 -6.37
CA LEU A 593 29.75 39.32 -5.58
C LEU A 593 31.10 39.72 -4.97
N THR A 594 32.05 40.17 -5.79
CA THR A 594 33.44 40.44 -5.39
C THR A 594 33.59 41.61 -4.41
N ASP A 595 32.82 42.70 -4.59
CA ASP A 595 32.94 43.90 -3.75
C ASP A 595 31.91 43.95 -2.60
N GLY A 596 30.94 43.03 -2.58
CA GLY A 596 29.89 42.97 -1.57
C GLY A 596 29.94 41.75 -0.65
N ILE A 597 30.53 40.63 -1.08
CA ILE A 597 30.41 39.34 -0.39
C ILE A 597 31.79 38.66 -0.39
N LYS A 598 32.68 39.10 0.50
CA LYS A 598 34.06 38.59 0.55
C LYS A 598 34.28 37.33 1.39
N ASP A 599 33.30 36.90 2.21
CA ASP A 599 33.49 35.80 3.18
C ASP A 599 32.31 34.81 3.24
N ARG A 600 31.77 34.37 2.09
CA ARG A 600 30.84 33.22 2.05
C ARG A 600 31.06 32.36 0.82
#